data_AF-A0A0N1NN18-F1
#
_entry.id   AF-A0A0N1NN18-F1
#
_cell.length_a   1.000
_cell.length_b   1.000
_cell.length_c   1.000
_cell.angle_alpha   90.00
_cell.angle_beta   90.00
_cell.angle_gamma   90.00
#
_symmetry.space_group_name_H-M   'P 1'
#
loop_
_entity.id
_entity.type
_entity.pdbx_description
1 polymer ?
#
loop_
_entity_poly.entity_id
_entity_poly.type
_entity_poly.pdbx_seq_one_letter_code
_entity_poly.pdbx_strand_id
1 'polypeptide(L)'
;MYLRHFAQHRARRQYELRARRIDKLDLPFPVMTASIGAEVGFYWGTTLDGKAHHACEELFTLLEGQAETVLKTLLDDRDWALTPHWPLAPAPRSALAWWMAAQVLRTTRQRKRLAHLHPPAEADDALPEEIARFAANNPHLNYIVSNIAAMAAALYGRPWGLGFSDMCLLTSDVPVAIWNRPDEEDQLLALAHSDVMLPLDPHRLLFLPNPRQRTTTRASARITFCTSAVPLAWLS
;
A
#
# COMPACT_ATOMS: atom_id res chain seq x y z
N MET A 1 -14.37 3.01 1.75
CA MET A 1 -14.16 2.50 0.35
C MET A 1 -14.92 3.45 -0.57
N TYR A 2 -14.31 4.58 -0.94
CA TYR A 2 -14.95 5.71 -1.64
C TYR A 2 -15.79 5.29 -2.86
N LEU A 3 -15.30 4.31 -3.63
CA LEU A 3 -16.00 3.75 -4.79
C LEU A 3 -17.29 2.97 -4.48
N ARG A 4 -17.48 2.47 -3.25
CA ARG A 4 -18.69 1.72 -2.84
C ARG A 4 -19.92 2.61 -2.73
N HIS A 5 -19.74 3.90 -2.39
CA HIS A 5 -20.83 4.87 -2.34
C HIS A 5 -21.38 5.23 -3.74
N PHE A 6 -20.67 4.81 -4.79
CA PHE A 6 -21.05 5.09 -6.15
C PHE A 6 -21.51 3.84 -6.92
N ALA A 7 -21.35 2.62 -6.40
CA ALA A 7 -21.74 1.40 -7.11
C ALA A 7 -23.22 1.04 -6.91
N GLN A 8 -23.91 0.64 -7.99
CA GLN A 8 -25.28 0.12 -7.95
C GLN A 8 -25.36 -1.30 -8.54
N HIS A 9 -26.23 -2.13 -7.95
CA HIS A 9 -26.42 -3.53 -8.26
C HIS A 9 -27.33 -3.72 -9.48
N ARG A 10 -26.86 -4.39 -10.55
CA ARG A 10 -27.66 -4.62 -11.77
C ARG A 10 -28.39 -5.98 -11.78
N ALA A 11 -27.83 -6.99 -11.14
CA ALA A 11 -28.42 -8.32 -10.92
C ALA A 11 -27.63 -9.07 -9.83
N ARG A 12 -28.17 -10.18 -9.28
CA ARG A 12 -27.66 -10.90 -8.09
C ARG A 12 -26.15 -11.25 -8.10
N ARG A 13 -25.45 -11.21 -9.24
CA ARG A 13 -24.02 -11.61 -9.38
C ARG A 13 -23.18 -10.92 -10.48
N GLN A 14 -23.57 -9.77 -11.05
CA GLN A 14 -22.77 -9.10 -12.11
C GLN A 14 -22.53 -7.62 -11.82
N TYR A 15 -21.29 -7.16 -12.01
CA TYR A 15 -20.79 -5.81 -11.75
C TYR A 15 -19.93 -5.35 -12.95
N GLU A 16 -19.76 -4.05 -13.23
CA GLU A 16 -18.84 -3.51 -14.29
C GLU A 16 -18.21 -2.17 -13.83
N LEU A 17 -16.93 -1.87 -14.16
CA LEU A 17 -16.18 -0.64 -13.80
C LEU A 17 -16.02 0.23 -15.06
N ARG A 18 -16.61 1.44 -15.12
CA ARG A 18 -16.39 2.40 -16.24
C ARG A 18 -16.13 3.81 -15.73
N ALA A 19 -15.07 4.45 -16.23
CA ALA A 19 -14.89 5.89 -16.09
C ALA A 19 -16.05 6.66 -16.75
N ARG A 20 -16.54 7.71 -16.08
CA ARG A 20 -17.73 8.47 -16.50
C ARG A 20 -17.42 9.60 -17.46
N ARG A 21 -18.43 9.98 -18.24
CA ARG A 21 -18.45 11.20 -19.04
C ARG A 21 -18.87 12.40 -18.17
N ILE A 22 -18.26 13.56 -18.42
CA ILE A 22 -18.42 14.82 -17.67
C ILE A 22 -19.88 15.30 -17.61
N ASP A 23 -20.70 14.99 -18.61
CA ASP A 23 -22.11 15.39 -18.70
C ASP A 23 -23.03 14.61 -17.74
N LYS A 24 -22.50 13.66 -16.96
CA LYS A 24 -23.27 12.78 -16.06
C LYS A 24 -22.52 12.59 -14.74
N LEU A 25 -22.29 13.66 -14.00
CA LEU A 25 -21.59 13.60 -12.71
C LEU A 25 -22.49 13.10 -11.56
N ASP A 26 -23.78 13.44 -11.58
CA ASP A 26 -24.68 13.22 -10.43
C ASP A 26 -25.21 11.78 -10.28
N LEU A 27 -24.97 10.91 -11.27
CA LEU A 27 -25.40 9.52 -11.20
C LEU A 27 -24.33 8.64 -10.45
N PRO A 28 -24.63 7.40 -10.03
CA PRO A 28 -23.65 6.53 -9.33
C PRO A 28 -22.64 5.78 -10.26
N PHE A 29 -21.34 5.84 -9.98
CA PHE A 29 -20.22 5.17 -10.69
C PHE A 29 -20.27 3.62 -10.65
N PRO A 30 -20.35 2.92 -11.80
CA PRO A 30 -20.39 1.47 -11.80
C PRO A 30 -18.97 0.91 -11.49
N VAL A 31 -18.86 -0.10 -10.61
CA VAL A 31 -17.59 -0.76 -10.26
C VAL A 31 -17.66 -2.29 -10.41
N MET A 32 -16.74 -2.95 -11.17
CA MET A 32 -16.59 -4.41 -11.28
C MET A 32 -15.60 -4.96 -10.24
N THR A 33 -16.02 -5.91 -9.41
CA THR A 33 -15.13 -6.71 -8.54
C THR A 33 -14.82 -8.10 -9.10
N ALA A 34 -15.58 -8.55 -10.10
CA ALA A 34 -15.57 -9.94 -10.60
C ALA A 34 -14.28 -10.36 -11.33
N SER A 35 -13.35 -9.43 -11.58
CA SER A 35 -12.09 -9.70 -12.30
C SER A 35 -10.85 -9.20 -11.55
N ILE A 36 -10.98 -8.85 -10.27
CA ILE A 36 -9.83 -8.80 -9.37
C ILE A 36 -9.69 -10.23 -8.84
N GLY A 37 -9.06 -11.11 -9.63
CA GLY A 37 -8.70 -12.42 -9.14
C GLY A 37 -7.83 -12.23 -7.91
N ALA A 38 -8.38 -12.54 -6.73
CA ALA A 38 -7.56 -12.69 -5.55
C ALA A 38 -6.67 -13.90 -5.84
N GLU A 39 -5.40 -13.66 -6.10
CA GLU A 39 -4.41 -14.73 -6.24
C GLU A 39 -4.33 -15.43 -4.88
N VAL A 40 -4.94 -16.61 -4.79
CA VAL A 40 -4.89 -17.46 -3.60
C VAL A 40 -3.54 -18.15 -3.56
N GLY A 41 -2.93 -18.29 -2.38
CA GLY A 41 -1.65 -18.99 -2.24
C GLY A 41 -0.42 -18.09 -2.32
N PHE A 42 -0.61 -16.79 -2.46
CA PHE A 42 0.48 -15.84 -2.70
C PHE A 42 1.41 -15.67 -1.50
N TYR A 43 0.93 -15.93 -0.28
CA TYR A 43 1.72 -15.88 0.95
C TYR A 43 1.65 -17.17 1.75
N TRP A 44 1.55 -18.29 1.05
CA TRP A 44 1.70 -19.61 1.68
C TRP A 44 3.18 -19.89 1.90
N GLY A 45 3.51 -20.29 3.12
CA GLY A 45 4.85 -20.74 3.51
C GLY A 45 4.87 -22.22 3.82
N THR A 46 6.07 -22.78 3.94
CA THR A 46 6.27 -24.18 4.29
C THR A 46 6.92 -24.31 5.66
N THR A 47 6.31 -25.10 6.54
CA THR A 47 6.91 -25.43 7.83
C THR A 47 8.17 -26.30 7.65
N LEU A 48 8.95 -26.46 8.71
CA LEU A 48 10.11 -27.36 8.71
C LEU A 48 9.75 -28.82 8.34
N ASP A 49 8.49 -29.22 8.55
CA ASP A 49 7.96 -30.54 8.21
C ASP A 49 7.43 -30.63 6.77
N GLY A 50 7.66 -29.61 5.93
CA GLY A 50 7.16 -29.61 4.55
C GLY A 50 5.67 -29.30 4.40
N LYS A 51 4.96 -28.92 5.49
CA LYS A 51 3.52 -28.64 5.44
C LYS A 51 3.25 -27.19 5.06
N ALA A 52 2.32 -26.98 4.14
CA ALA A 52 1.86 -25.65 3.79
C ALA A 52 1.15 -24.98 4.98
N HIS A 53 1.43 -23.70 5.22
CA HIS A 53 0.74 -22.85 6.18
C HIS A 53 0.40 -21.49 5.59
N HIS A 54 -0.72 -20.91 6.02
CA HIS A 54 -1.27 -19.64 5.53
C HIS A 54 -1.25 -18.53 6.61
N ALA A 55 -0.49 -18.70 7.68
CA ALA A 55 -0.41 -17.74 8.80
C ALA A 55 -0.09 -16.29 8.37
N CYS A 56 0.72 -16.09 7.32
CA CYS A 56 0.97 -14.74 6.80
C CYS A 56 -0.26 -14.15 6.11
N GLU A 57 -1.07 -14.95 5.40
CA GLU A 57 -2.35 -14.49 4.83
C GLU A 57 -3.36 -14.13 5.91
N GLU A 58 -3.43 -14.92 6.99
CA GLU A 58 -4.28 -14.60 8.15
C GLU A 58 -3.86 -13.29 8.82
N LEU A 59 -2.55 -13.10 9.02
CA LEU A 59 -1.99 -11.85 9.54
C LEU A 59 -2.39 -10.67 8.64
N PHE A 60 -2.21 -10.78 7.33
CA PHE A 60 -2.57 -9.69 6.42
C PHE A 60 -4.06 -9.41 6.40
N THR A 61 -4.90 -10.44 6.44
CA THR A 61 -6.36 -10.29 6.54
C THR A 61 -6.73 -9.52 7.81
N LEU A 62 -6.11 -9.85 8.95
CA LEU A 62 -6.31 -9.15 10.21
C LEU A 62 -5.88 -7.67 10.11
N LEU A 63 -4.68 -7.41 9.58
CA LEU A 63 -4.15 -6.05 9.44
C LEU A 63 -5.02 -5.20 8.49
N GLU A 64 -5.49 -5.79 7.39
CA GLU A 64 -6.38 -5.12 6.43
C GLU A 64 -7.75 -4.80 7.05
N GLY A 65 -8.35 -5.72 7.82
CA GLY A 65 -9.60 -5.47 8.53
C GLY A 65 -9.49 -4.35 9.59
N GLN A 66 -8.37 -4.32 10.32
CA GLN A 66 -8.09 -3.26 11.28
C GLN A 66 -7.91 -1.90 10.58
N ALA A 67 -7.09 -1.85 9.52
CA ALA A 67 -6.88 -0.62 8.76
C ALA A 67 -8.14 -0.14 8.04
N GLU A 68 -8.96 -1.04 7.50
CA GLU A 68 -10.25 -0.69 6.88
C GLU A 68 -11.13 0.10 7.84
N THR A 69 -11.20 -0.34 9.10
CA THR A 69 -11.98 0.34 10.14
C THR A 69 -11.47 1.78 10.36
N VAL A 70 -10.16 1.95 10.46
CA VAL A 70 -9.53 3.28 10.63
C VAL A 70 -9.76 4.17 9.41
N LEU A 71 -9.58 3.63 8.21
CA LEU A 71 -9.75 4.37 6.96
C LEU A 71 -11.20 4.80 6.76
N LYS A 72 -12.19 3.98 7.14
CA LYS A 72 -13.61 4.40 7.13
C LYS A 72 -13.84 5.60 8.05
N THR A 73 -13.31 5.58 9.27
CA THR A 73 -13.40 6.71 10.19
C THR A 73 -12.76 7.98 9.62
N LEU A 74 -11.62 7.85 8.92
CA LEU A 74 -10.93 8.99 8.32
C LEU A 74 -11.64 9.54 7.08
N LEU A 75 -12.26 8.68 6.26
CA LEU A 75 -12.69 9.03 4.91
C LEU A 75 -14.18 9.18 4.73
N ASP A 76 -14.99 8.51 5.55
CA ASP A 76 -16.45 8.44 5.36
C ASP A 76 -17.21 9.52 6.18
N ASP A 77 -16.49 10.46 6.81
CA ASP A 77 -17.08 11.65 7.42
C ASP A 77 -17.63 12.58 6.31
N ARG A 78 -18.95 12.81 6.32
CA ARG A 78 -19.65 13.59 5.30
C ARG A 78 -19.57 15.09 5.53
N ASP A 79 -19.34 15.49 6.77
CA ASP A 79 -19.43 16.89 7.18
C ASP A 79 -18.04 17.55 7.15
N TRP A 80 -16.96 16.76 7.20
CA TRP A 80 -15.61 17.27 7.35
C TRP A 80 -14.60 16.63 6.39
N ALA A 81 -13.83 17.49 5.68
CA ALA A 81 -12.64 17.05 4.94
C ALA A 81 -11.52 16.54 5.86
N LEU A 82 -11.45 17.10 7.08
CA LEU A 82 -10.59 16.67 8.18
C LEU A 82 -11.48 16.16 9.33
N THR A 83 -11.53 14.85 9.53
CA THR A 83 -12.35 14.24 10.59
C THR A 83 -11.99 14.80 11.99
N PRO A 84 -12.97 14.97 12.90
CA PRO A 84 -12.70 15.36 14.29
C PRO A 84 -11.89 14.30 15.07
N HIS A 85 -11.73 13.09 14.51
CA HIS A 85 -10.89 12.04 15.07
C HIS A 85 -9.40 12.19 14.71
N TRP A 86 -9.00 13.35 14.16
CA TRP A 86 -7.61 13.69 13.87
C TRP A 86 -7.01 14.62 14.95
N PRO A 87 -5.79 14.37 15.45
CA PRO A 87 -4.90 13.26 15.12
C PRO A 87 -5.43 11.91 15.65
N LEU A 88 -5.08 10.83 14.96
CA LEU A 88 -5.49 9.49 15.35
C LEU A 88 -5.05 9.14 16.78
N ALA A 89 -5.97 8.54 17.54
CA ALA A 89 -5.66 7.94 18.84
C ALA A 89 -4.63 6.79 18.70
N PRO A 90 -3.94 6.41 19.79
CA PRO A 90 -2.86 5.41 19.76
C PRO A 90 -3.24 4.08 19.09
N ALA A 91 -4.41 3.52 19.38
CA ALA A 91 -4.83 2.23 18.82
C ALA A 91 -5.10 2.28 17.30
N PRO A 92 -5.96 3.19 16.77
CA PRO A 92 -6.13 3.38 15.32
C PRO A 92 -4.82 3.69 14.59
N ARG A 93 -3.96 4.48 15.20
CA ARG A 93 -2.64 4.83 14.66
C ARG A 93 -1.73 3.60 14.55
N SER A 94 -1.70 2.76 15.57
CA SER A 94 -0.95 1.49 15.56
C SER A 94 -1.47 0.56 14.46
N ALA A 95 -2.79 0.36 14.37
CA ALA A 95 -3.41 -0.45 13.34
C ALA A 95 -3.00 0.00 11.92
N LEU A 96 -3.09 1.31 11.64
CA LEU A 96 -2.72 1.83 10.34
C LEU A 96 -1.20 1.74 10.09
N ALA A 97 -0.35 1.93 11.11
CA ALA A 97 1.10 1.78 10.98
C ALA A 97 1.51 0.34 10.63
N TRP A 98 0.90 -0.66 11.25
CA TRP A 98 1.13 -2.08 10.94
C TRP A 98 0.69 -2.43 9.52
N TRP A 99 -0.48 -1.96 9.10
CA TRP A 99 -0.95 -2.15 7.74
C TRP A 99 -0.04 -1.47 6.70
N MET A 100 0.39 -0.24 6.96
CA MET A 100 1.34 0.47 6.10
C MET A 100 2.68 -0.28 5.98
N ALA A 101 3.20 -0.82 7.08
CA ALA A 101 4.41 -1.65 7.06
C ALA A 101 4.22 -2.89 6.17
N ALA A 102 3.09 -3.59 6.30
CA ALA A 102 2.77 -4.71 5.43
C ALA A 102 2.73 -4.29 3.95
N GLN A 103 2.12 -3.14 3.63
CA GLN A 103 2.07 -2.63 2.26
C GLN A 103 3.46 -2.36 1.66
N VAL A 104 4.37 -1.75 2.41
CA VAL A 104 5.76 -1.48 1.96
C VAL A 104 6.50 -2.79 1.66
N LEU A 105 6.37 -3.79 2.53
CA LEU A 105 7.12 -5.05 2.43
C LEU A 105 6.57 -6.00 1.34
N ARG A 106 5.32 -5.82 0.92
CA ARG A 106 4.59 -6.71 0.00
C ARG A 106 4.65 -6.30 -1.48
N THR A 107 5.43 -5.29 -1.83
CA THR A 107 5.48 -4.82 -3.22
C THR A 107 6.10 -5.86 -4.16
N THR A 108 5.59 -5.95 -5.39
CA THR A 108 6.18 -6.81 -6.45
C THR A 108 7.65 -6.47 -6.68
N ARG A 109 8.01 -5.19 -6.55
CA ARG A 109 9.38 -4.71 -6.66
C ARG A 109 10.29 -5.30 -5.60
N GLN A 110 9.86 -5.27 -4.33
CA GLN A 110 10.60 -5.84 -3.22
C GLN A 110 10.78 -7.36 -3.37
N ARG A 111 9.74 -8.07 -3.85
CA ARG A 111 9.86 -9.50 -4.16
C ARG A 111 10.91 -9.79 -5.24
N LYS A 112 10.84 -9.09 -6.38
CA LYS A 112 11.79 -9.26 -7.49
C LYS A 112 13.23 -8.98 -7.03
N ARG A 113 13.42 -7.97 -6.18
CA ARG A 113 14.71 -7.66 -5.56
C ARG A 113 15.24 -8.82 -4.72
N LEU A 114 14.42 -9.37 -3.82
CA LEU A 114 14.83 -10.50 -2.97
C LEU A 114 15.14 -11.74 -3.80
N ALA A 115 14.37 -12.02 -4.85
CA ALA A 115 14.66 -13.12 -5.77
C ALA A 115 15.99 -12.93 -6.52
N HIS A 116 16.38 -11.68 -6.82
CA HIS A 116 17.68 -11.39 -7.42
C HIS A 116 18.84 -11.56 -6.44
N LEU A 117 18.67 -11.16 -5.18
CA LEU A 117 19.69 -11.28 -4.13
C LEU A 117 19.85 -12.72 -3.61
N HIS A 118 18.78 -13.49 -3.67
CA HIS A 118 18.74 -14.91 -3.30
C HIS A 118 18.28 -15.70 -4.53
N PRO A 119 19.10 -15.80 -5.58
CA PRO A 119 18.75 -16.64 -6.71
C PRO A 119 18.50 -18.05 -6.19
N PRO A 120 17.47 -18.75 -6.69
CA PRO A 120 17.29 -20.15 -6.32
C PRO A 120 18.60 -20.88 -6.61
N ALA A 121 19.02 -21.75 -5.68
CA ALA A 121 20.07 -22.74 -5.99
C ALA A 121 19.68 -23.42 -7.30
N GLU A 122 20.64 -23.65 -8.21
CA GLU A 122 20.41 -24.14 -9.58
C GLU A 122 19.20 -25.05 -9.60
N ALA A 123 18.13 -24.57 -10.26
CA ALA A 123 16.85 -25.23 -10.24
C ALA A 123 17.06 -26.66 -10.71
N ASP A 124 16.81 -27.62 -9.83
CA ASP A 124 16.58 -28.98 -10.27
C ASP A 124 15.31 -28.87 -11.13
N ASP A 125 15.46 -28.93 -12.46
CA ASP A 125 14.39 -28.77 -13.47
C ASP A 125 13.21 -29.76 -13.26
N ALA A 126 13.30 -30.60 -12.23
CA ALA A 126 12.33 -31.58 -11.79
C ALA A 126 11.17 -31.05 -10.93
N LEU A 127 11.22 -29.83 -10.37
CA LEU A 127 10.15 -29.36 -9.49
C LEU A 127 8.93 -28.83 -10.27
N PRO A 128 7.69 -29.28 -9.95
CA PRO A 128 6.47 -28.68 -10.46
C PRO A 128 6.41 -27.16 -10.18
N GLU A 129 5.86 -26.39 -11.13
CA GLU A 129 5.80 -24.93 -11.08
C GLU A 129 5.19 -24.38 -9.77
N GLU A 130 4.16 -25.04 -9.24
CA GLU A 130 3.51 -24.67 -7.98
C GLU A 130 4.45 -24.78 -6.78
N ILE A 131 5.27 -25.84 -6.73
CA ILE A 131 6.24 -26.08 -5.66
C ILE A 131 7.42 -25.09 -5.78
N ALA A 132 7.87 -24.82 -7.00
CA ALA A 132 8.89 -23.81 -7.25
C ALA A 132 8.45 -22.40 -6.83
N ARG A 133 7.20 -22.02 -7.15
CA ARG A 133 6.60 -20.74 -6.74
C ARG A 133 6.50 -20.62 -5.22
N PHE A 134 6.09 -21.69 -4.56
CA PHE A 134 5.99 -21.77 -3.11
C PHE A 134 7.36 -21.67 -2.42
N ALA A 135 8.37 -22.38 -2.92
CA ALA A 135 9.74 -22.26 -2.42
C ALA A 135 10.32 -20.85 -2.62
N ALA A 136 10.04 -20.21 -3.76
CA ALA A 136 10.44 -18.83 -4.03
C ALA A 136 9.77 -17.79 -3.10
N ASN A 137 8.63 -18.13 -2.49
CA ASN A 137 7.96 -17.26 -1.52
C ASN A 137 8.62 -17.32 -0.12
N ASN A 138 9.32 -18.40 0.24
CA ASN A 138 9.91 -18.55 1.57
C ASN A 138 10.92 -17.42 1.92
N PRO A 139 11.84 -16.99 1.02
CA PRO A 139 12.69 -15.84 1.28
C PRO A 139 11.93 -14.53 1.49
N HIS A 140 10.88 -14.28 0.69
CA HIS A 140 10.06 -13.06 0.81
C HIS A 140 9.25 -13.05 2.10
N LEU A 141 8.64 -14.19 2.47
CA LEU A 141 7.92 -14.36 3.73
C LEU A 141 8.84 -14.18 4.93
N ASN A 142 10.03 -14.78 4.92
CA ASN A 142 11.01 -14.61 5.98
C ASN A 142 11.41 -13.13 6.13
N TYR A 143 11.64 -12.44 5.01
CA TYR A 143 11.92 -11.01 5.01
C TYR A 143 10.78 -10.19 5.63
N ILE A 144 9.53 -10.47 5.26
CA ILE A 144 8.37 -9.76 5.83
C ILE A 144 8.32 -9.96 7.35
N VAL A 145 8.35 -11.21 7.82
CA VAL A 145 8.21 -11.55 9.24
C VAL A 145 9.32 -10.92 10.07
N SER A 146 10.54 -10.87 9.53
CA SER A 146 11.70 -10.29 10.20
C SER A 146 11.64 -8.76 10.29
N ASN A 147 10.93 -8.08 9.39
CA ASN A 147 10.97 -6.61 9.28
C ASN A 147 9.68 -5.89 9.68
N ILE A 148 8.52 -6.57 9.63
CA ILE A 148 7.20 -5.90 9.77
C ILE A 148 7.03 -5.18 11.10
N ALA A 149 7.47 -5.77 12.21
CA ALA A 149 7.32 -5.17 13.53
C ALA A 149 8.18 -3.90 13.69
N ALA A 150 9.45 -3.97 13.25
CA ALA A 150 10.36 -2.83 13.30
C ALA A 150 9.87 -1.69 12.39
N MET A 151 9.38 -2.02 11.19
CA MET A 151 8.85 -1.04 10.25
C MET A 151 7.55 -0.39 10.75
N ALA A 152 6.65 -1.17 11.36
CA ALA A 152 5.44 -0.66 11.99
C ALA A 152 5.76 0.29 13.15
N ALA A 153 6.71 -0.08 14.02
CA ALA A 153 7.16 0.77 15.11
C ALA A 153 7.78 2.08 14.60
N ALA A 154 8.61 2.01 13.55
CA ALA A 154 9.17 3.18 12.91
C ALA A 154 8.07 4.10 12.36
N LEU A 155 7.10 3.57 11.60
CA LEU A 155 5.96 4.34 11.07
C LEU A 155 5.11 4.98 12.19
N TYR A 156 4.84 4.23 13.26
CA TYR A 156 4.06 4.70 14.39
C TYR A 156 4.72 5.88 15.09
N GLY A 157 6.05 5.84 15.28
CA GLY A 157 6.82 6.88 15.96
C GLY A 157 7.00 8.18 15.16
N ARG A 158 6.69 8.19 13.86
CA ARG A 158 6.87 9.37 13.00
C ARG A 158 5.77 10.41 13.20
N PRO A 159 6.02 11.72 13.01
CA PRO A 159 4.94 12.69 12.88
C PRO A 159 4.02 12.31 11.72
N TRP A 160 2.70 12.45 11.90
CA TRP A 160 1.73 12.23 10.82
C TRP A 160 1.00 13.55 10.55
N GLY A 161 0.84 13.89 9.28
CA GLY A 161 0.05 15.01 8.81
C GLY A 161 -0.97 14.53 7.77
N LEU A 162 -2.13 15.19 7.73
CA LEU A 162 -3.04 15.08 6.59
C LEU A 162 -2.68 16.18 5.59
N GLY A 163 -2.40 15.78 4.36
CA GLY A 163 -2.21 16.68 3.23
C GLY A 163 -3.44 16.71 2.35
N PHE A 164 -3.68 17.85 1.71
CA PHE A 164 -4.73 18.05 0.73
C PHE A 164 -4.11 18.48 -0.59
N SER A 165 -4.65 17.96 -1.69
CA SER A 165 -4.24 18.29 -3.05
C SER A 165 -5.46 18.75 -3.84
N ASP A 166 -5.27 19.83 -4.60
CA ASP A 166 -6.18 20.29 -5.63
C ASP A 166 -6.10 19.43 -6.90
N MET A 167 -5.05 18.62 -7.04
CA MET A 167 -4.91 17.65 -8.12
C MET A 167 -5.90 16.50 -7.96
N CYS A 168 -6.66 16.19 -9.01
CA CYS A 168 -7.77 15.22 -8.95
C CYS A 168 -7.36 13.73 -8.96
N LEU A 169 -6.07 13.38 -8.92
CA LEU A 169 -5.61 11.99 -9.01
C LEU A 169 -4.25 11.83 -8.31
N LEU A 170 -4.26 11.76 -6.98
CA LEU A 170 -3.12 11.23 -6.23
C LEU A 170 -3.02 9.71 -6.41
N THR A 171 -2.45 9.28 -7.52
CA THR A 171 -2.21 7.86 -7.80
C THR A 171 -0.77 7.49 -7.53
N SER A 172 -0.57 6.31 -6.96
CA SER A 172 0.73 5.66 -6.79
C SER A 172 0.60 4.21 -7.24
N ASP A 173 1.64 3.67 -7.85
CA ASP A 173 1.75 2.26 -8.23
C ASP A 173 1.83 1.35 -7.00
N VAL A 174 2.24 1.92 -5.86
CA VAL A 174 2.24 1.28 -4.55
C VAL A 174 1.30 2.00 -3.57
N PRO A 175 0.61 1.28 -2.68
CA PRO A 175 -0.30 1.90 -1.71
C PRO A 175 0.42 2.82 -0.70
N VAL A 176 1.68 2.53 -0.36
CA VAL A 176 2.50 3.38 0.52
C VAL A 176 3.81 3.69 -0.22
N ALA A 177 4.05 4.96 -0.53
CA ALA A 177 5.19 5.43 -1.28
C ALA A 177 6.30 5.97 -0.37
N ILE A 178 7.54 5.57 -0.64
CA ILE A 178 8.77 6.10 -0.03
C ILE A 178 9.44 6.99 -1.07
N TRP A 179 9.42 8.31 -0.89
CA TRP A 179 9.67 9.27 -1.98
C TRP A 179 11.12 9.39 -2.46
N ASN A 180 12.11 9.21 -1.59
CA ASN A 180 13.51 9.50 -1.95
C ASN A 180 14.35 8.25 -2.19
N ARG A 181 13.91 7.09 -1.69
CA ARG A 181 14.69 5.84 -1.66
C ARG A 181 13.79 4.60 -1.78
N PRO A 182 12.92 4.51 -2.79
CA PRO A 182 12.03 3.36 -2.93
C PRO A 182 12.78 2.04 -3.16
N ASP A 183 14.04 2.11 -3.59
CA ASP A 183 14.88 0.97 -4.00
C ASP A 183 16.00 0.60 -3.04
N GLU A 184 16.09 1.26 -1.89
CA GLU A 184 17.17 0.97 -0.96
C GLU A 184 17.16 -0.51 -0.57
N GLU A 185 18.35 -1.10 -0.47
CA GLU A 185 18.48 -2.48 -0.05
C GLU A 185 17.91 -2.70 1.36
N ASP A 186 18.14 -1.71 2.22
CA ASP A 186 17.55 -1.62 3.54
C ASP A 186 16.30 -0.72 3.49
N GLN A 187 15.15 -1.35 3.30
CA GLN A 187 13.86 -0.66 3.28
C GLN A 187 13.50 -0.04 4.65
N LEU A 188 14.00 -0.60 5.75
CA LEU A 188 13.80 -0.01 7.07
C LEU A 188 14.58 1.30 7.19
N LEU A 189 15.83 1.33 6.71
CA LEU A 189 16.64 2.53 6.63
C LEU A 189 16.04 3.57 5.68
N ALA A 190 15.56 3.15 4.51
CA ALA A 190 14.85 4.05 3.58
C ALA A 190 13.64 4.70 4.24
N LEU A 191 12.83 3.90 4.93
CA LEU A 191 11.66 4.37 5.65
C LEU A 191 12.05 5.28 6.83
N ALA A 192 13.16 5.03 7.52
CA ALA A 192 13.63 5.88 8.61
C ALA A 192 14.14 7.26 8.14
N HIS A 193 14.53 7.38 6.86
CA HIS A 193 15.22 8.56 6.32
C HIS A 193 14.54 9.25 5.14
N SER A 194 13.37 8.78 4.72
CA SER A 194 12.62 9.35 3.60
C SER A 194 11.23 9.77 4.01
N ASP A 195 10.67 10.74 3.30
CA ASP A 195 9.25 11.05 3.42
C ASP A 195 8.40 9.87 2.96
N VAL A 196 7.30 9.62 3.68
CA VAL A 196 6.36 8.55 3.36
C VAL A 196 5.00 9.16 3.06
N MET A 197 4.40 8.71 1.97
CA MET A 197 3.08 9.15 1.50
C MET A 197 2.16 7.95 1.36
N LEU A 198 0.92 8.10 1.83
CA LEU A 198 -0.18 7.17 1.60
C LEU A 198 -1.34 7.97 1.00
N PRO A 199 -1.65 7.81 -0.30
CA PRO A 199 -2.88 8.32 -0.88
C PRO A 199 -4.08 7.71 -0.17
N LEU A 200 -4.98 8.55 0.33
CA LEU A 200 -6.20 8.08 1.01
C LEU A 200 -7.40 8.12 0.05
N ASP A 201 -7.47 9.18 -0.74
CA ASP A 201 -8.42 9.36 -1.84
C ASP A 201 -7.83 10.34 -2.88
N PRO A 202 -8.56 10.73 -3.93
CA PRO A 202 -8.04 11.65 -4.96
C PRO A 202 -7.49 12.98 -4.45
N HIS A 203 -7.95 13.48 -3.29
CA HIS A 203 -7.62 14.80 -2.77
C HIS A 203 -6.90 14.78 -1.43
N ARG A 204 -6.92 13.65 -0.72
CA ARG A 204 -6.35 13.50 0.63
C ARG A 204 -5.20 12.51 0.61
N LEU A 205 -4.12 12.88 1.30
CA LEU A 205 -3.00 11.98 1.58
C LEU A 205 -2.62 12.02 3.05
N LEU A 206 -2.12 10.90 3.54
CA LEU A 206 -1.38 10.84 4.78
C LEU A 206 0.10 11.07 4.47
N PHE A 207 0.70 12.05 5.13
CA PHE A 207 2.10 12.43 4.97
C PHE A 207 2.88 12.23 6.26
N LEU A 208 3.99 11.50 6.17
CA LEU A 208 4.91 11.26 7.27
C LEU A 208 6.26 11.90 6.90
N PRO A 209 6.57 13.10 7.41
CA PRO A 209 7.82 13.78 7.08
C PRO A 209 9.03 13.02 7.64
N ASN A 210 10.17 13.16 6.96
CA ASN A 210 11.46 12.66 7.41
C ASN A 210 11.79 13.23 8.79
N PRO A 211 12.06 12.39 9.81
CA PRO A 211 12.40 12.84 11.15
C PRO A 211 13.58 13.83 11.21
N ARG A 212 14.53 13.72 10.26
CA ARG A 212 15.74 14.56 10.20
C ARG A 212 15.49 15.96 9.65
N GLN A 213 14.38 16.20 8.93
CA GLN A 213 14.05 17.53 8.38
C GLN A 213 13.32 18.44 9.38
N ARG A 214 13.15 18.01 10.64
CA ARG A 214 12.50 18.78 11.71
C ARG A 214 13.12 20.15 11.99
N THR A 215 14.36 20.40 11.55
CA THR A 215 15.12 21.58 11.95
C THR A 215 14.90 22.82 11.09
N THR A 216 14.24 22.74 9.92
CA THR A 216 14.38 23.84 8.92
C THR A 216 13.11 24.61 8.55
N THR A 217 11.88 24.14 8.81
CA THR A 217 10.72 24.85 8.25
C THR A 217 9.43 24.75 9.06
N ARG A 218 9.12 25.84 9.79
CA ARG A 218 7.75 26.20 10.26
C ARG A 218 6.91 26.89 9.17
N ALA A 219 7.44 27.06 7.96
CA ALA A 219 6.67 27.60 6.84
C ALA A 219 5.88 26.47 6.18
N SER A 220 4.58 26.68 5.98
CA SER A 220 3.67 25.80 5.25
C SER A 220 4.34 25.15 4.05
N ALA A 221 4.69 23.87 4.18
CA ALA A 221 5.17 23.07 3.07
C ALA A 221 3.97 22.80 2.16
N ARG A 222 3.79 23.67 1.15
CA ARG A 222 3.09 23.30 -0.07
C ARG A 222 3.89 22.17 -0.70
N ILE A 223 3.42 20.94 -0.52
CA ILE A 223 3.94 19.78 -1.25
C ILE A 223 3.59 20.03 -2.72
N THR A 224 4.54 20.58 -3.46
CA THR A 224 4.40 20.76 -4.91
C THR A 224 4.79 19.43 -5.53
N PHE A 225 3.82 18.69 -6.06
CA PHE A 225 4.10 17.47 -6.81
C PHE A 225 4.93 17.86 -8.03
N CYS A 226 6.14 17.33 -8.14
CA CYS A 226 6.93 17.40 -9.35
C CYS A 226 6.21 16.55 -10.40
N THR A 227 5.45 17.19 -11.29
CA THR A 227 5.03 16.59 -12.54
C THR A 227 6.27 16.45 -13.43
N SER A 228 7.08 15.41 -13.22
CA SER A 228 8.01 14.98 -14.25
C SER A 228 7.19 14.30 -15.34
N ALA A 229 6.59 15.11 -16.20
CA ALA A 229 6.33 14.71 -17.56
C ALA A 229 7.71 14.41 -18.17
N VAL A 230 8.02 13.13 -18.37
CA VAL A 230 9.12 12.71 -19.22
C VAL A 230 8.84 13.32 -20.61
N PRO A 231 9.68 14.22 -21.14
CA PRO A 231 9.52 14.62 -22.53
C PRO A 231 9.94 13.42 -23.39
N LEU A 232 8.95 12.82 -24.03
CA LEU A 232 9.15 11.91 -25.15
C LEU A 232 9.63 12.74 -26.35
N ALA A 233 10.94 12.88 -26.48
CA ALA A 233 11.68 13.22 -27.69
C ALA A 233 13.09 12.69 -27.42
N TRP A 234 13.70 11.78 -28.18
CA TRP A 234 13.98 11.84 -29.61
C TRP A 234 14.25 10.42 -30.12
N LEU A 235 13.64 10.03 -31.24
CA LEU A 235 14.17 9.02 -32.18
C LEU A 235 13.48 9.27 -33.52
N SER A 236 14.04 10.20 -34.29
CA SER A 236 14.06 10.29 -35.76
C SER A 236 15.05 11.39 -36.13
#